data_AF-A0A959UVN9-F1
#
_entry.id   AF-A0A959UVN9-F1
#
_cell.length_a   1.000
_cell.length_b   1.000
_cell.length_c   1.000
_cell.angle_alpha   90.00
_cell.angle_beta   90.00
_cell.angle_gamma   90.00
#
_symmetry.space_group_name_H-M   'P 1'
#
loop_
_entity.id
_entity.type
_entity.pdbx_description
1 polymer ?
#
loop_
_entity_poly.entity_id
_entity_poly.type
_entity_poly.pdbx_seq_one_letter_code
_entity_poly.pdbx_strand_id
1 'polypeptide(L)'
;SWTDPNGNAHSGTFDPATDVAGVYTYTLAAQAPCPGDQSTVTVVVNAAADAGLDGSITVCDVGGPVGLFASLGGTPDAGGTWTDAASNVFSGTYDPSVDAPGVYTYTVAGTAPCADVSATVTVTETTAADAGVDGTLTLCTSSPAAGLFAELGGTPDAGGSWTDPNGNAHSGTFDPATDVAGVYT
;
A
#
# COMPACT_ATOMS: atom_id res chain seq x y z
N SER A 1 36.57 38.08 9.28
CA SER A 1 36.68 36.60 9.24
C SER A 1 35.36 36.00 9.65
N TRP A 2 35.09 34.76 9.26
CA TRP A 2 33.94 34.00 9.73
C TRP A 2 34.35 32.99 10.79
N THR A 3 33.47 32.75 11.76
CA THR A 3 33.56 31.60 12.67
C THR A 3 32.28 30.79 12.68
N ASP A 4 32.43 29.47 12.82
CA ASP A 4 31.33 28.52 12.94
C ASP A 4 30.68 28.57 14.35
N PRO A 5 29.59 27.83 14.60
CA PRO A 5 28.93 27.80 15.91
C PRO A 5 29.79 27.26 17.06
N ASN A 6 30.86 26.53 16.75
CA ASN A 6 31.82 25.98 17.71
C ASN A 6 33.02 26.93 17.92
N GLY A 7 33.06 28.08 17.24
CA GLY A 7 34.12 29.08 17.33
C GLY A 7 35.33 28.83 16.41
N ASN A 8 35.28 27.84 15.52
CA ASN A 8 36.37 27.59 14.56
C ASN A 8 36.30 28.56 13.39
N ALA A 9 37.44 28.85 12.77
CA ALA A 9 37.47 29.65 11.55
C ALA A 9 36.68 28.96 10.42
N HIS A 10 35.84 29.73 9.74
CA HIS A 10 34.96 29.24 8.68
C HIS A 10 35.24 29.95 7.35
N SER A 11 34.95 29.27 6.23
CA SER A 11 35.18 29.79 4.88
C SER A 11 34.25 30.98 4.53
N GLY A 12 33.09 31.05 5.18
CA GLY A 12 32.01 31.98 4.86
C GLY A 12 31.03 31.45 3.80
N THR A 13 31.24 30.23 3.28
CA THR A 13 30.29 29.51 2.43
C THR A 13 29.78 28.30 3.19
N PHE A 14 28.46 28.22 3.38
CA PHE A 14 27.81 27.14 4.14
C PHE A 14 27.44 25.97 3.21
N ASP A 15 27.90 24.77 3.52
CA ASP A 15 27.52 23.50 2.89
C ASP A 15 26.58 22.71 3.82
N PRO A 16 25.28 22.61 3.51
CA PRO A 16 24.31 21.90 4.34
C PRO A 16 24.61 20.41 4.58
N ALA A 17 25.47 19.78 3.76
CA ALA A 17 25.81 18.37 3.92
C ALA A 17 26.89 18.12 4.98
N THR A 18 27.70 19.14 5.32
CA THR A 18 28.88 18.97 6.17
C THR A 18 28.99 19.99 7.29
N ASP A 19 28.42 21.18 7.11
CA ASP A 19 28.45 22.24 8.12
C ASP A 19 27.33 22.09 9.14
N VAL A 20 27.64 22.41 10.39
CA VAL A 20 26.69 22.29 11.51
C VAL A 20 25.75 23.50 11.51
N ALA A 21 24.43 23.26 11.64
CA ALA A 21 23.45 24.32 11.84
C ALA A 21 23.72 25.08 13.15
N GLY A 22 23.52 26.40 13.15
CA GLY A 22 23.76 27.23 14.33
C GLY A 22 24.09 28.68 13.97
N VAL A 23 24.68 29.41 14.93
CA VAL A 23 25.02 30.82 14.76
C VAL A 23 26.44 30.97 14.21
N TYR A 24 26.55 31.53 13.00
CA TYR A 24 27.81 31.89 12.37
C TYR A 24 28.10 33.38 12.62
N THR A 25 29.33 33.71 12.97
CA THR A 25 29.73 35.09 13.28
C THR A 25 30.70 35.63 12.25
N TYR A 26 30.38 36.77 11.66
CA TYR A 26 31.32 37.56 10.88
C TYR A 26 31.93 38.65 11.76
N THR A 27 33.25 38.69 11.81
CA THR A 27 34.00 39.68 12.59
C THR A 27 34.85 40.55 11.69
N LEU A 28 34.70 41.86 11.81
CA LEU A 28 35.61 42.85 11.26
C LEU A 28 36.54 43.35 12.37
N ALA A 29 37.85 43.15 12.18
CA ALA A 29 38.84 43.55 13.18
C ALA A 29 38.90 45.07 13.35
N ALA A 30 39.24 45.54 14.56
CA ALA A 30 39.43 46.95 14.84
C ALA A 30 40.59 47.52 14.02
N GLN A 31 40.41 48.71 13.45
CA GLN A 31 41.48 49.48 12.84
C GLN A 31 41.47 50.89 13.42
N ALA A 32 42.50 51.20 14.20
CA ALA A 32 42.62 52.49 14.89
C ALA A 32 42.47 53.66 13.90
N PRO A 33 41.66 54.69 14.25
CA PRO A 33 41.02 54.93 15.55
C PRO A 33 39.68 54.22 15.80
N CYS A 34 39.20 53.40 14.86
CA CYS A 34 37.88 52.79 14.91
C CYS A 34 37.88 51.42 15.63
N PRO A 35 36.85 51.10 16.44
CA PRO A 35 36.68 49.77 17.01
C PRO A 35 36.33 48.74 15.92
N GLY A 36 36.50 47.46 16.24
CA GLY A 36 36.01 46.36 15.42
C GLY A 36 34.51 46.19 15.59
N ASP A 37 33.92 45.35 14.76
CA ASP A 37 32.48 45.07 14.78
C ASP A 37 32.20 43.62 14.42
N GLN A 38 31.02 43.12 14.78
CA GLN A 38 30.58 41.78 14.43
C GLN A 38 29.11 41.72 14.08
N SER A 39 28.75 40.73 13.26
CA SER A 39 27.38 40.41 12.91
C SER A 39 27.20 38.90 12.86
N THR A 40 25.99 38.42 13.09
CA THR A 40 25.69 36.99 13.16
C THR A 40 24.64 36.57 12.15
N VAL A 41 24.75 35.35 11.64
CA VAL A 41 23.75 34.67 10.82
C VAL A 41 23.36 33.38 11.52
N THR A 42 22.07 33.21 11.82
CA THR A 42 21.55 31.95 12.35
C THR A 42 21.14 31.05 11.20
N VAL A 43 21.77 29.89 11.10
CA VAL A 43 21.48 28.87 10.09
C VAL A 43 20.69 27.74 10.74
N VAL A 44 19.55 27.41 10.12
CA VAL A 44 18.73 26.24 10.47
C VAL A 44 18.72 25.31 9.27
N VAL A 45 18.93 24.02 9.51
CA VAL A 45 18.86 22.97 8.47
C VAL A 45 17.72 22.03 8.85
N ASN A 46 16.70 21.97 8.00
CA ASN A 46 15.58 21.04 8.17
C ASN A 46 15.89 19.74 7.44
N ALA A 47 15.53 18.61 8.04
CA ALA A 47 15.60 17.33 7.36
C ALA A 47 14.59 17.29 6.19
N ALA A 48 14.98 16.69 5.08
CA ALA A 48 14.04 16.38 4.01
C ALA A 48 13.06 15.32 4.51
N ALA A 49 11.78 15.47 4.15
CA ALA A 49 10.77 14.44 4.39
C ALA A 49 11.04 13.21 3.50
N ASP A 50 10.67 12.03 4.01
CA ASP A 50 10.76 10.75 3.29
C ASP A 50 9.38 10.06 3.25
N ALA A 51 8.76 9.98 2.07
CA ALA A 51 7.50 9.25 1.90
C ALA A 51 7.70 7.75 1.62
N GLY A 52 8.95 7.27 1.56
CA GLY A 52 9.29 5.93 1.15
C GLY A 52 9.31 5.74 -0.36
N LEU A 53 9.23 4.48 -0.78
CA LEU A 53 9.14 4.07 -2.19
C LEU A 53 7.75 3.56 -2.51
N ASP A 54 7.38 3.68 -3.79
CA ASP A 54 6.15 3.10 -4.31
C ASP A 54 6.07 1.60 -4.03
N GLY A 55 4.86 1.13 -3.76
CA GLY A 55 4.54 -0.24 -3.45
C GLY A 55 3.29 -0.74 -4.17
N SER A 56 3.00 -2.03 -3.96
CA SER A 56 1.77 -2.65 -4.46
C SER A 56 1.29 -3.74 -3.53
N ILE A 57 -0.01 -4.00 -3.58
CA ILE A 57 -0.65 -5.10 -2.85
C ILE A 57 -1.80 -5.68 -3.68
N THR A 58 -1.98 -7.00 -3.57
CA THR A 58 -3.15 -7.70 -4.10
C THR A 58 -3.94 -8.27 -2.92
N VAL A 59 -5.23 -7.96 -2.86
CA VAL A 59 -6.14 -8.42 -1.80
C VAL A 59 -7.30 -9.22 -2.39
N CYS A 60 -7.97 -10.03 -1.59
CA CYS A 60 -9.23 -10.64 -2.00
C CYS A 60 -10.35 -9.61 -1.94
N ASP A 61 -11.25 -9.61 -2.92
CA ASP A 61 -12.45 -8.75 -2.97
C ASP A 61 -13.40 -8.93 -1.76
N VAL A 62 -13.38 -10.10 -1.13
CA VAL A 62 -14.11 -10.41 0.13
C VAL A 62 -13.19 -10.47 1.35
N GLY A 63 -11.96 -9.97 1.22
CA GLY A 63 -10.98 -9.93 2.30
C GLY A 63 -11.34 -8.93 3.39
N GLY A 64 -10.65 -9.03 4.53
CA GLY A 64 -10.75 -8.02 5.59
C GLY A 64 -9.91 -6.76 5.30
N PRO A 65 -10.06 -5.69 6.10
CA PRO A 65 -9.30 -4.46 5.93
C PRO A 65 -7.79 -4.64 6.11
N VAL A 66 -7.00 -3.92 5.32
CA VAL A 66 -5.53 -3.97 5.32
C VAL A 66 -4.93 -2.56 5.39
N GLY A 67 -3.96 -2.35 6.28
CA GLY A 67 -3.20 -1.09 6.34
C GLY A 67 -2.19 -0.96 5.20
N LEU A 68 -2.25 0.13 4.42
CA LEU A 68 -1.42 0.31 3.23
C LEU A 68 0.01 0.77 3.53
N PHE A 69 0.27 1.35 4.71
CA PHE A 69 1.60 1.87 5.07
C PHE A 69 2.70 0.79 5.05
N ALA A 70 2.36 -0.45 5.43
CA ALA A 70 3.30 -1.56 5.40
C ALA A 70 3.65 -2.03 3.97
N SER A 71 2.86 -1.62 2.97
CA SER A 71 3.09 -1.93 1.56
C SER A 71 4.02 -0.93 0.88
N LEU A 72 4.32 0.21 1.50
CA LEU A 72 5.34 1.14 1.03
C LEU A 72 6.74 0.53 1.18
N GLY A 73 7.62 0.80 0.23
CA GLY A 73 9.03 0.40 0.32
C GLY A 73 9.89 1.40 1.10
N GLY A 74 11.12 1.00 1.45
CA GLY A 74 12.09 1.89 2.10
C GLY A 74 11.83 2.11 3.59
N THR A 75 12.10 3.33 4.07
CA THR A 75 11.91 3.75 5.46
C THR A 75 11.02 5.00 5.54
N PRO A 76 9.75 4.92 5.10
CA PRO A 76 8.87 6.08 5.08
C PRO A 76 8.72 6.69 6.48
N ASP A 77 8.76 8.02 6.54
CA ASP A 77 8.43 8.77 7.74
C ASP A 77 6.98 8.50 8.14
N ALA A 78 6.73 8.30 9.44
CA ALA A 78 5.39 8.14 9.98
C ALA A 78 4.68 9.49 10.12
N GLY A 79 3.34 9.46 10.09
CA GLY A 79 2.51 10.65 10.35
C GLY A 79 2.14 11.48 9.12
N GLY A 80 2.45 10.99 7.92
CA GLY A 80 1.91 11.51 6.67
C GLY A 80 0.41 11.26 6.52
N THR A 81 -0.16 11.82 5.47
CA THR A 81 -1.58 11.73 5.14
C THR A 81 -1.81 10.85 3.92
N TRP A 82 -2.99 10.23 3.85
CA TRP A 82 -3.37 9.40 2.71
C TRP A 82 -4.47 10.05 1.88
N THR A 83 -4.42 9.81 0.58
CA THR A 83 -5.55 10.04 -0.34
C THR A 83 -5.86 8.79 -1.16
N ASP A 84 -7.14 8.60 -1.47
CA ASP A 84 -7.61 7.52 -2.34
C ASP A 84 -7.33 7.81 -3.83
N ALA A 85 -7.72 6.88 -4.70
CA ALA A 85 -7.55 7.01 -6.16
C ALA A 85 -8.33 8.18 -6.77
N ALA A 86 -9.34 8.70 -6.08
CA ALA A 86 -10.11 9.88 -6.45
C ALA A 86 -9.61 11.17 -5.77
N SER A 87 -8.45 11.11 -5.09
CA SER A 87 -7.83 12.20 -4.33
C SER A 87 -8.65 12.71 -3.15
N ASN A 88 -9.58 11.90 -2.62
CA ASN A 88 -10.24 12.20 -1.35
C ASN A 88 -9.35 11.81 -0.18
N VAL A 89 -9.57 12.43 0.98
CA VAL A 89 -8.88 12.07 2.23
C VAL A 89 -9.19 10.61 2.57
N PHE A 90 -8.14 9.85 2.86
CA PHE A 90 -8.23 8.43 3.16
C PHE A 90 -7.60 8.11 4.52
N SER A 91 -8.06 7.02 5.14
CA SER A 91 -7.60 6.60 6.47
C SER A 91 -6.23 5.93 6.46
N GLY A 92 -5.79 5.44 5.29
CA GLY A 92 -4.62 4.58 5.13
C GLY A 92 -4.92 3.09 5.33
N THR A 93 -6.18 2.71 5.57
CA THR A 93 -6.64 1.32 5.67
C THR A 93 -7.63 1.01 4.55
N TYR A 94 -7.28 0.08 3.67
CA TYR A 94 -8.08 -0.38 2.55
C TYR A 94 -9.03 -1.49 2.98
N ASP A 95 -10.33 -1.31 2.74
CA ASP A 95 -11.37 -2.31 2.95
C ASP A 95 -12.06 -2.63 1.62
N PRO A 96 -11.86 -3.84 1.06
CA PRO A 96 -12.45 -4.26 -0.22
C PRO A 96 -13.98 -4.15 -0.29
N SER A 97 -14.68 -4.11 0.85
CA SER A 97 -16.14 -4.00 0.88
C SER A 97 -16.67 -2.58 0.61
N VAL A 98 -15.81 -1.56 0.71
CA VAL A 98 -16.20 -0.14 0.58
C VAL A 98 -15.28 0.68 -0.32
N ASP A 99 -14.01 0.30 -0.41
CA ASP A 99 -12.99 0.97 -1.19
C ASP A 99 -12.87 0.34 -2.58
N ALA A 100 -12.51 1.15 -3.57
CA ALA A 100 -12.28 0.68 -4.93
C ALA A 100 -10.79 0.47 -5.21
N PRO A 101 -10.39 -0.60 -5.93
CA PRO A 101 -8.99 -0.82 -6.27
C PRO A 101 -8.45 0.33 -7.13
N GLY A 102 -7.17 0.66 -6.93
CA GLY A 102 -6.56 1.82 -7.56
C GLY A 102 -5.27 2.26 -6.88
N VAL A 103 -4.85 3.49 -7.17
CA VAL A 103 -3.62 4.08 -6.62
C VAL A 103 -3.95 4.91 -5.40
N TYR A 104 -3.38 4.55 -4.25
CA TYR A 104 -3.50 5.30 -3.01
C TYR A 104 -2.19 6.05 -2.75
N THR A 105 -2.27 7.33 -2.38
CA THR A 105 -1.09 8.19 -2.24
C THR A 105 -0.84 8.52 -0.77
N TYR A 106 0.38 8.29 -0.30
CA TYR A 106 0.87 8.72 1.00
C TYR A 106 1.73 9.98 0.84
N THR A 107 1.43 11.04 1.59
CA THR A 107 2.13 12.32 1.51
C THR A 107 2.72 12.69 2.87
N VAL A 108 4.00 13.02 2.89
CA VAL A 108 4.69 13.53 4.08
C VAL A 108 5.00 15.01 3.87
N ALA A 109 4.51 15.85 4.78
CA ALA A 109 4.71 17.30 4.70
C ALA A 109 6.17 17.68 5.01
N GLY A 110 6.77 18.45 4.12
CA GLY A 110 8.11 19.00 4.31
C GLY A 110 8.08 20.21 5.25
N THR A 111 9.13 20.36 6.06
CA THR A 111 9.32 21.61 6.81
C THR A 111 10.03 22.63 5.93
N ALA A 112 9.33 23.71 5.55
CA ALA A 112 9.86 24.76 4.67
C ALA A 112 11.30 25.15 5.07
N PRO A 113 12.26 25.15 4.12
CA PRO A 113 12.08 25.15 2.67
C PRO A 113 11.96 23.78 2.00
N CYS A 114 12.02 22.67 2.75
CA CYS A 114 11.83 21.35 2.19
C CYS A 114 10.39 21.22 1.68
N ALA A 115 10.22 20.74 0.45
CA ALA A 115 8.91 20.47 -0.13
C ALA A 115 8.30 19.19 0.44
N ASP A 116 6.98 19.08 0.31
CA ASP A 116 6.26 17.83 0.57
C ASP A 116 6.70 16.76 -0.43
N VAL A 117 6.69 15.51 0.00
CA VAL A 117 7.01 14.35 -0.83
C VAL A 117 5.90 13.31 -0.71
N SER A 118 5.77 12.46 -1.74
CA SER A 118 4.76 11.42 -1.76
C SER A 118 5.29 10.10 -2.33
N ALA A 119 4.62 9.03 -1.94
CA ALA A 119 4.78 7.68 -2.47
C ALA A 119 3.39 7.05 -2.64
N THR A 120 3.29 6.02 -3.46
CA THR A 120 2.02 5.41 -3.83
C THR A 120 1.95 3.92 -3.51
N VAL A 121 0.76 3.43 -3.24
CA VAL A 121 0.45 2.00 -3.16
C VAL A 121 -0.59 1.68 -4.21
N THR A 122 -0.22 0.84 -5.18
CA THR A 122 -1.19 0.30 -6.15
C THR A 122 -1.90 -0.91 -5.55
N VAL A 123 -3.20 -0.79 -5.33
CA VAL A 123 -4.06 -1.87 -4.83
C VAL A 123 -4.76 -2.55 -5.99
N THR A 124 -4.69 -3.87 -6.01
CA THR A 124 -5.43 -4.73 -6.95
C THR A 124 -6.24 -5.75 -6.18
N GLU A 125 -7.35 -6.20 -6.77
CA GLU A 125 -8.22 -7.20 -6.17
C GLU A 125 -8.25 -8.49 -7.00
N THR A 126 -8.29 -9.62 -6.31
CA THR A 126 -8.64 -10.92 -6.88
C THR A 126 -10.03 -11.32 -6.41
N THR A 127 -10.86 -11.76 -7.35
CA THR A 127 -12.20 -12.27 -7.04
C THR A 127 -12.11 -13.58 -6.27
N ALA A 128 -12.89 -13.73 -5.21
CA ALA A 128 -13.06 -15.00 -4.54
C ALA A 128 -13.63 -16.06 -5.49
N ALA A 129 -13.21 -17.31 -5.27
CA ALA A 129 -13.79 -18.43 -6.00
C ALA A 129 -15.26 -18.63 -5.60
N ASP A 130 -16.14 -18.75 -6.59
CA ASP A 130 -17.57 -19.01 -6.42
C ASP A 130 -17.87 -20.46 -6.83
N ALA A 131 -18.24 -21.32 -5.88
CA ALA A 131 -18.68 -22.69 -6.20
C ALA A 131 -20.15 -22.76 -6.64
N GLY A 132 -20.87 -21.63 -6.65
CA GLY A 132 -22.30 -21.56 -6.88
C GLY A 132 -23.12 -21.91 -5.63
N VAL A 133 -24.42 -22.13 -5.86
CA VAL A 133 -25.40 -22.50 -4.83
C VAL A 133 -25.80 -23.96 -5.00
N ASP A 134 -25.99 -24.67 -3.89
CA ASP A 134 -26.45 -26.06 -3.88
C ASP A 134 -27.68 -26.28 -4.80
N GLY A 135 -27.51 -27.23 -5.72
CA GLY A 135 -28.54 -27.66 -6.66
C GLY A 135 -29.25 -28.94 -6.23
N THR A 136 -30.38 -29.24 -6.86
CA THR A 136 -31.06 -30.54 -6.71
C THR A 136 -31.42 -31.10 -8.07
N LEU A 137 -30.92 -32.30 -8.37
CA LEU A 137 -31.21 -33.03 -9.61
C LEU A 137 -32.05 -34.27 -9.28
N THR A 138 -33.23 -34.39 -9.92
CA THR A 138 -34.09 -35.56 -9.80
C THR A 138 -34.22 -36.24 -11.15
N LEU A 139 -33.82 -37.51 -11.23
CA LEU A 139 -33.82 -38.31 -12.45
C LEU A 139 -34.54 -39.64 -12.24
N CYS A 140 -35.11 -40.17 -13.33
CA CYS A 140 -35.53 -41.56 -13.38
C CYS A 140 -34.31 -42.44 -13.70
N THR A 141 -34.34 -43.72 -13.34
CA THR A 141 -33.28 -44.69 -13.70
C THR A 141 -33.11 -44.85 -15.22
N SER A 142 -34.13 -44.49 -16.00
CA SER A 142 -34.10 -44.47 -17.47
C SER A 142 -33.70 -43.11 -18.07
N SER A 143 -33.42 -42.10 -17.25
CA SER A 143 -32.97 -40.80 -17.74
C SER A 143 -31.56 -40.89 -18.32
N PRO A 144 -31.22 -40.06 -19.32
CA PRO A 144 -29.84 -39.95 -19.79
C PRO A 144 -28.94 -39.37 -18.69
N ALA A 145 -27.63 -39.55 -18.84
CA ALA A 145 -26.65 -38.92 -17.99
C ALA A 145 -26.72 -37.39 -18.07
N ALA A 146 -26.49 -36.70 -16.95
CA ALA A 146 -26.62 -35.26 -16.81
C ALA A 146 -25.36 -34.65 -16.15
N GLY A 147 -24.97 -33.46 -16.58
CA GLY A 147 -23.83 -32.74 -16.00
C GLY A 147 -24.23 -32.04 -14.70
N LEU A 148 -23.57 -32.38 -13.59
CA LEU A 148 -23.88 -31.82 -12.27
C LEU A 148 -23.62 -30.31 -12.17
N PHE A 149 -22.63 -29.80 -12.91
CA PHE A 149 -22.31 -28.36 -12.93
C PHE A 149 -23.46 -27.49 -13.45
N ALA A 150 -24.26 -28.00 -14.38
CA ALA A 150 -25.42 -27.28 -14.91
C ALA A 150 -26.57 -27.16 -13.91
N GLU A 151 -26.53 -27.97 -12.83
CA GLU A 151 -27.56 -28.02 -11.81
C GLU A 151 -27.23 -27.13 -10.60
N LEU A 152 -26.01 -26.60 -10.52
CA LEU A 152 -25.64 -25.60 -9.51
C LEU A 152 -26.39 -24.29 -9.78
N GLY A 153 -26.90 -23.67 -8.72
CA GLY A 153 -27.48 -22.33 -8.78
C GLY A 153 -26.39 -21.24 -8.79
N GLY A 154 -26.81 -19.99 -9.02
CA GLY A 154 -25.90 -18.84 -8.98
C GLY A 154 -25.01 -18.72 -10.23
N THR A 155 -23.76 -18.29 -10.03
CA THR A 155 -22.76 -18.07 -11.08
C THR A 155 -21.46 -18.83 -10.77
N PRO A 156 -21.51 -20.18 -10.64
CA PRO A 156 -20.34 -20.96 -10.28
C PRO A 156 -19.20 -20.79 -11.27
N ASP A 157 -17.98 -20.70 -10.74
CA ASP A 157 -16.75 -20.73 -11.50
C ASP A 157 -16.53 -22.13 -12.11
N ALA A 158 -16.20 -22.16 -13.40
CA ALA A 158 -15.87 -23.40 -14.08
C ALA A 158 -14.48 -23.93 -13.69
N GLY A 159 -14.27 -25.24 -13.81
CA GLY A 159 -12.96 -25.88 -13.60
C GLY A 159 -12.73 -26.49 -12.22
N GLY A 160 -13.77 -26.53 -11.37
CA GLY A 160 -13.76 -27.31 -10.13
C GLY A 160 -13.65 -28.83 -10.34
N SER A 161 -13.55 -29.57 -9.24
CA SER A 161 -13.51 -31.04 -9.24
C SER A 161 -14.70 -31.59 -8.46
N TRP A 162 -15.20 -32.75 -8.87
CA TRP A 162 -16.33 -33.41 -8.23
C TRP A 162 -15.89 -34.63 -7.44
N THR A 163 -16.62 -34.90 -6.37
CA THR A 163 -16.46 -36.06 -5.49
C THR A 163 -17.81 -36.77 -5.40
N ASP A 164 -17.80 -38.10 -5.48
CA ASP A 164 -19.00 -38.93 -5.31
C ASP A 164 -19.40 -39.06 -3.82
N PRO A 165 -20.59 -39.63 -3.51
CA PRO A 165 -21.04 -39.85 -2.13
C PRO A 165 -20.14 -40.78 -1.30
N ASN A 166 -19.23 -41.50 -1.95
CA ASN A 166 -18.27 -42.40 -1.34
C ASN A 166 -16.88 -41.77 -1.15
N GLY A 167 -16.71 -40.50 -1.54
CA GLY A 167 -15.46 -39.76 -1.41
C GLY A 167 -14.46 -39.96 -2.56
N ASN A 168 -14.85 -40.60 -3.66
CA ASN A 168 -13.98 -40.79 -4.83
C ASN A 168 -14.11 -39.64 -5.81
N ALA A 169 -13.04 -39.35 -6.55
CA ALA A 169 -13.09 -38.39 -7.65
C ALA A 169 -14.14 -38.82 -8.68
N HIS A 170 -14.98 -37.87 -9.09
CA HIS A 170 -16.08 -38.07 -10.01
C HIS A 170 -15.92 -37.18 -11.25
N SER A 171 -16.48 -37.61 -12.38
CA SER A 171 -16.34 -36.90 -13.66
C SER A 171 -17.16 -35.59 -13.74
N GLY A 172 -18.08 -35.39 -12.81
CA GLY A 172 -19.08 -34.31 -12.86
C GLY A 172 -20.25 -34.58 -13.79
N THR A 173 -20.32 -35.76 -14.44
CA THR A 173 -21.47 -36.23 -15.21
C THR A 173 -22.10 -37.41 -14.48
N PHE A 174 -23.32 -37.26 -13.99
CA PHE A 174 -24.08 -38.28 -13.28
C PHE A 174 -24.89 -39.14 -14.25
N ASP A 175 -24.67 -40.44 -14.24
CA ASP A 175 -25.43 -41.46 -14.96
C ASP A 175 -26.31 -42.28 -13.98
N PRO A 176 -27.64 -42.12 -14.01
CA PRO A 176 -28.56 -42.86 -13.14
C PRO A 176 -28.49 -44.39 -13.26
N ALA A 177 -27.89 -44.93 -14.32
CA ALA A 177 -27.74 -46.37 -14.51
C ALA A 177 -26.52 -46.95 -13.79
N THR A 178 -25.52 -46.13 -13.45
CA THR A 178 -24.21 -46.60 -12.94
C THR A 178 -23.77 -45.90 -11.66
N ASP A 179 -24.16 -44.64 -11.46
CA ASP A 179 -23.76 -43.84 -10.31
C ASP A 179 -24.70 -44.03 -9.11
N VAL A 180 -24.13 -43.93 -7.92
CA VAL A 180 -24.87 -44.08 -6.66
C VAL A 180 -25.61 -42.77 -6.34
N ALA A 181 -26.90 -42.86 -6.01
CA ALA A 181 -27.64 -41.70 -5.54
C ALA A 181 -27.07 -41.16 -4.22
N GLY A 182 -26.90 -39.85 -4.11
CA GLY A 182 -26.37 -39.20 -2.91
C GLY A 182 -25.92 -37.76 -3.17
N VAL A 183 -25.11 -37.24 -2.26
CA VAL A 183 -24.53 -35.89 -2.36
C VAL A 183 -23.23 -35.95 -3.13
N TYR A 184 -23.10 -35.10 -4.15
CA TYR A 184 -21.88 -34.89 -4.91
C TYR A 184 -21.37 -33.48 -4.61
N THR A 185 -20.07 -33.34 -4.34
CA THR A 185 -19.42 -32.07 -3.94
C THR A 185 -18.15 -31.80 -4.73
#